data_AF-A0A519EV62-F1
#
_entry.id   AF-A0A519EV62-F1
#
_cell.length_a   1.000
_cell.length_b   1.000
_cell.length_c   1.000
_cell.angle_alpha   90.00
_cell.angle_beta   90.00
_cell.angle_gamma   90.00
#
_symmetry.space_group_name_H-M   'P 1'
#
loop_
_entity.id
_entity.type
_entity.pdbx_description
1 polymer ?
#
loop_
_entity_poly.entity_id
_entity_poly.type
_entity_poly.pdbx_seq_one_letter_code
_entity_poly.pdbx_strand_id
1 'polypeptide(L)'
;MSSPAASGHAASMPTHAVKAWWQAAPFALVFLLFFLIPLALIAMVSLWNFNEYELIPAVTLRNYLSIFEGCTQLTDNGDFCVTLSTYISTLKFCLLVWGITLLIGFSVAYFLAFHVRSPGMQTILFVLCTVPFWTSNVIRMISWVPL
;
A
#
# COMPACT_ATOMS: atom_id res chain seq x y z
N MET A 1 52.35 30.87 37.84
CA MET A 1 51.06 31.14 37.15
C MET A 1 50.47 29.80 36.78
N SER A 2 49.45 29.40 37.52
CA SER A 2 48.82 28.07 37.53
C SER A 2 47.70 27.98 36.48
N SER A 3 47.78 27.00 35.59
CA SER A 3 46.70 26.65 34.66
C SER A 3 45.47 26.12 35.42
N PRO A 4 44.23 26.49 35.04
CA PRO A 4 43.05 25.88 35.64
C PRO A 4 42.79 24.50 35.03
N ALA A 5 42.38 23.57 35.89
CA ALA A 5 42.02 22.20 35.56
C ALA A 5 40.73 22.15 34.73
N ALA A 6 40.73 21.33 33.67
CA ALA A 6 39.53 20.99 32.91
C ALA A 6 38.61 20.11 33.76
N SER A 7 37.48 20.68 34.19
CA SER A 7 36.39 19.96 34.84
C SER A 7 35.67 19.06 33.84
N GLY A 8 35.95 17.77 33.89
CA GLY A 8 35.22 16.74 33.14
C GLY A 8 33.75 16.70 33.56
N HIS A 9 32.87 17.11 32.66
CA HIS A 9 31.43 16.88 32.82
C HIS A 9 31.18 15.39 32.58
N ALA A 10 31.01 14.63 33.65
CA ALA A 10 30.52 13.27 33.57
C ALA A 10 29.11 13.30 32.97
N ALA A 11 28.95 12.72 31.78
CA ALA A 11 27.66 12.57 31.14
C ALA A 11 26.77 11.69 32.02
N SER A 12 25.74 12.28 32.61
CA SER A 12 24.70 11.56 33.34
C SER A 12 23.96 10.65 32.34
N MET A 13 24.14 9.33 32.46
CA MET A 13 23.35 8.37 31.69
C MET A 13 21.88 8.43 32.16
N PRO A 14 20.90 8.60 31.25
CA PRO A 14 19.50 8.63 31.66
C PRO A 14 19.06 7.23 32.14
N THR A 15 18.65 7.16 33.40
CA THR A 15 18.44 5.92 34.18
C THR A 15 17.10 5.22 33.98
N HIS A 16 16.20 5.69 33.12
CA HIS A 16 14.97 4.95 32.78
C HIS A 16 14.56 5.17 31.31
N ALA A 17 15.34 4.63 30.38
CA ALA A 17 14.87 4.47 29.01
C ALA A 17 13.85 3.33 28.96
N VAL A 18 12.55 3.66 29.06
CA VAL A 18 11.47 2.72 28.68
C VAL A 18 11.82 2.23 27.28
N LYS A 19 12.02 0.91 27.11
CA LYS A 19 12.45 0.31 25.84
C LYS A 19 11.56 0.87 24.71
N ALA A 20 12.17 1.36 23.62
CA ALA A 20 11.45 2.03 22.53
C ALA A 20 10.22 1.24 22.01
N TRP A 21 10.27 -0.08 22.07
CA TRP A 21 9.18 -1.00 21.72
C TRP A 21 7.95 -0.85 22.61
N TRP A 22 8.12 -0.57 23.91
CA TRP A 22 7.03 -0.31 24.85
C TRP A 22 6.38 1.06 24.63
N GLN A 23 7.12 2.04 24.11
CA GLN A 23 6.56 3.35 23.77
C GLN A 23 5.69 3.29 22.50
N ALA A 24 6.04 2.41 21.54
CA ALA A 24 5.27 2.20 20.32
C ALA A 24 4.09 1.22 20.48
N ALA A 25 4.09 0.39 21.54
CA ALA A 25 3.08 -0.63 21.80
C ALA A 25 1.61 -0.15 21.77
N PRO A 26 1.21 0.98 22.40
CA PRO A 26 -0.20 1.38 22.41
C PRO A 26 -0.71 1.73 21.01
N PHE A 27 0.08 2.43 20.20
CA PHE A 27 -0.29 2.75 18.82
C PHE A 27 -0.31 1.51 17.95
N ALA A 28 0.72 0.66 18.05
CA ALA A 28 0.76 -0.60 17.30
C ALA A 28 -0.44 -1.50 17.62
N LEU A 29 -0.85 -1.57 18.89
CA LEU A 29 -2.02 -2.33 19.32
C LEU A 29 -3.32 -1.78 18.69
N VAL A 30 -3.52 -0.46 18.70
CA VAL A 30 -4.70 0.15 18.07
C VAL A 30 -4.74 -0.17 16.58
N PHE A 31 -3.64 0.04 15.85
CA PHE A 31 -3.58 -0.29 14.42
C PHE A 31 -3.87 -1.77 14.17
N LEU A 32 -3.26 -2.66 14.95
CA LEU A 32 -3.42 -4.10 14.79
C LEU A 32 -4.86 -4.54 15.07
N LEU A 33 -5.49 -4.06 16.14
CA LEU A 33 -6.87 -4.41 16.46
C LEU A 33 -7.85 -3.90 15.40
N PHE A 34 -7.76 -2.63 15.02
CA PHE A 34 -8.68 -2.04 14.04
C PHE A 34 -8.43 -2.53 12.60
N PHE A 35 -7.26 -3.08 12.30
CA PHE A 35 -6.99 -3.71 11.00
C PHE A 35 -7.38 -5.19 10.99
N LEU A 36 -6.95 -5.97 11.99
CA LEU A 36 -7.16 -7.42 12.01
C LEU A 36 -8.60 -7.80 12.34
N ILE A 37 -9.31 -7.06 13.19
CA ILE A 37 -10.70 -7.41 13.53
C ILE A 37 -11.60 -7.34 12.28
N PRO A 38 -11.63 -6.23 11.49
CA PRO A 38 -12.40 -6.20 10.25
C PRO A 38 -11.93 -7.23 9.22
N LEU A 39 -10.62 -7.46 9.10
CA LEU A 39 -10.08 -8.46 8.18
C LEU A 39 -10.53 -9.88 8.55
N ALA A 40 -10.56 -10.21 9.84
CA ALA A 40 -11.04 -11.48 10.34
C ALA A 40 -12.55 -11.66 10.10
N LEU A 41 -13.33 -10.59 10.26
CA LEU A 41 -14.76 -10.60 9.94
C LEU A 41 -15.00 -10.86 8.45
N ILE A 42 -14.24 -10.20 7.55
CA ILE A 42 -14.31 -10.46 6.11
C ILE A 42 -13.96 -11.91 5.80
N ALA A 43 -12.87 -12.44 6.38
CA ALA A 43 -12.46 -13.82 6.17
C ALA A 43 -13.50 -14.84 6.67
N MET A 44 -14.09 -14.59 7.85
CA MET A 44 -15.14 -15.43 8.43
C MET A 44 -16.38 -15.47 7.52
N VAL A 45 -16.87 -14.30 7.11
CA VAL A 45 -18.05 -14.17 6.23
C VAL A 45 -17.77 -14.75 4.84
N SER A 46 -16.55 -14.61 4.32
CA SER A 46 -16.17 -15.16 3.02
C SER A 46 -16.22 -16.69 2.96
N LEU A 47 -16.09 -17.36 4.11
CA LEU A 47 -16.20 -18.81 4.25
C LEU A 47 -17.62 -19.29 4.53
N TRP A 48 -18.55 -18.39 4.87
CA TRP A 48 -19.95 -18.75 5.11
C TRP A 48 -20.67 -19.09 3.82
N ASN A 49 -21.63 -20.01 3.89
CA ASN A 49 -22.41 -20.41 2.73
C ASN A 49 -23.47 -19.34 2.42
N PHE A 50 -23.51 -18.88 1.18
CA PHE A 50 -24.51 -17.91 0.71
C PHE A 50 -25.50 -18.62 -0.21
N ASN A 51 -26.75 -18.74 0.23
CA ASN A 51 -27.82 -19.37 -0.55
C ASN A 51 -28.83 -18.32 -1.02
N GLU A 52 -28.37 -17.35 -1.83
CA GLU A 52 -29.08 -16.23 -2.50
C GLU A 52 -30.01 -15.31 -1.66
N TYR A 53 -30.45 -15.77 -0.50
CA TYR A 53 -31.44 -15.15 0.39
C TYR A 53 -30.99 -15.20 1.85
N GLU A 54 -30.11 -16.15 2.21
CA GLU A 54 -29.63 -16.34 3.57
C GLU A 54 -28.13 -16.64 3.62
N LEU A 55 -27.49 -16.12 4.67
CA LEU A 55 -26.08 -16.32 4.97
C LEU A 55 -26.00 -17.34 6.12
N ILE A 56 -25.70 -18.59 5.77
CA ILE A 56 -25.68 -19.70 6.74
C ILE A 56 -24.25 -19.83 7.29
N PRO A 57 -24.06 -19.81 8.63
CA PRO A 57 -22.75 -19.99 9.24
C PRO A 57 -22.29 -21.44 9.08
N ALA A 58 -21.76 -21.75 7.90
CA ALA A 58 -21.19 -23.03 7.54
C ALA A 58 -19.88 -22.75 6.81
N VAL A 59 -18.77 -23.32 7.29
CA VAL A 59 -17.46 -23.18 6.63
C VAL A 59 -17.47 -24.01 5.35
N THR A 60 -17.51 -23.33 4.20
CA THR A 60 -17.52 -23.98 2.89
C THR A 60 -16.60 -23.24 1.91
N LEU A 61 -15.98 -24.00 1.00
CA LEU A 61 -15.18 -23.43 -0.10
C LEU A 61 -16.00 -23.26 -1.39
N ARG A 62 -17.33 -23.48 -1.31
CA ARG A 62 -18.22 -23.47 -2.47
C ARG A 62 -18.20 -22.11 -3.18
N ASN A 63 -18.21 -21.01 -2.43
CA ASN A 63 -18.13 -19.65 -2.98
C ASN A 63 -16.88 -19.40 -3.83
N TYR A 64 -15.77 -20.05 -3.49
CA TYR A 64 -14.51 -19.92 -4.24
C TYR A 64 -14.51 -20.79 -5.49
N LEU A 65 -15.04 -22.00 -5.40
CA LEU A 65 -15.12 -22.93 -6.53
C LEU A 65 -16.14 -22.46 -7.58
N SER A 66 -17.28 -21.91 -7.16
CA SER A 66 -18.33 -21.41 -8.05
C SER A 66 -17.87 -20.24 -8.94
N ILE A 67 -16.86 -19.48 -8.50
CA ILE A 67 -16.25 -18.41 -9.30
C ILE A 67 -15.51 -18.96 -10.53
N PHE A 68 -14.99 -20.19 -10.42
CA PHE A 68 -14.23 -20.86 -11.46
C PHE A 68 -15.04 -21.95 -12.19
N GLU A 69 -16.27 -22.24 -11.77
CA GLU A 69 -17.18 -23.13 -12.49
C GLU A 69 -17.44 -22.58 -13.90
N GLY A 70 -17.19 -23.40 -14.93
CA GLY A 70 -17.29 -22.99 -16.33
C GLY A 70 -16.04 -22.31 -16.92
N CYS A 71 -14.97 -22.10 -16.13
CA CYS A 71 -13.70 -21.53 -16.63
C CYS A 71 -12.78 -22.54 -17.33
N THR A 72 -13.11 -23.84 -17.29
CA THR A 72 -12.27 -24.93 -17.82
C THR A 72 -12.45 -25.15 -19.33
N GLN A 73 -13.50 -24.61 -19.94
CA GLN A 73 -13.71 -24.66 -21.38
C GLN A 73 -13.40 -23.30 -22.00
N LEU A 74 -12.70 -23.30 -23.13
CA LEU A 74 -12.58 -22.11 -23.97
C LEU A 74 -13.98 -21.83 -24.53
N THR A 75 -14.41 -20.58 -24.43
CA THR A 75 -15.65 -20.11 -25.08
C THR A 75 -15.53 -20.32 -26.59
N ASP A 76 -16.63 -20.36 -27.35
CA ASP A 76 -16.62 -20.52 -28.82
C ASP A 76 -15.69 -19.53 -29.57
N ASN A 77 -15.34 -18.41 -28.92
CA ASN A 77 -14.43 -17.38 -29.41
C ASN A 77 -12.95 -17.60 -29.02
N GLY A 78 -12.61 -18.68 -28.31
CA GLY A 78 -11.25 -19.00 -27.85
C GLY A 78 -10.84 -18.34 -26.53
N ASP A 79 -11.73 -17.59 -25.88
CA ASP A 79 -11.43 -16.84 -24.64
C ASP A 79 -11.76 -17.63 -23.36
N PHE A 80 -11.02 -17.34 -22.30
CA PHE A 80 -11.34 -17.77 -20.93
C PHE A 80 -12.64 -17.10 -20.44
N CYS A 81 -13.28 -17.69 -19.42
CA CYS A 81 -14.42 -17.08 -18.73
C CYS A 81 -14.11 -15.63 -18.32
N VAL A 82 -15.15 -14.78 -18.33
CA VAL A 82 -15.09 -13.33 -18.03
C VAL A 82 -14.33 -13.02 -16.74
N THR A 83 -14.50 -13.86 -15.72
CA THR A 83 -13.78 -13.77 -14.45
C THR A 83 -12.27 -13.82 -14.67
N LEU A 84 -11.77 -14.90 -15.27
CA LEU A 84 -10.34 -15.12 -15.46
C LEU A 84 -9.74 -14.09 -16.43
N SER A 85 -10.46 -13.72 -17.49
CA SER A 85 -10.05 -12.66 -18.42
C SER A 85 -9.87 -11.31 -17.72
N THR A 86 -10.77 -10.97 -16.80
CA THR A 86 -10.70 -9.73 -16.01
C THR A 86 -9.51 -9.74 -15.04
N TYR A 87 -9.27 -10.86 -14.35
CA TYR A 87 -8.13 -11.01 -13.46
C TYR A 87 -6.80 -10.88 -14.20
N ILE A 88 -6.64 -11.55 -15.35
CA ILE A 88 -5.44 -11.48 -16.18
C ILE A 88 -5.23 -10.05 -16.69
N SER A 89 -6.29 -9.39 -17.15
CA SER A 89 -6.21 -8.01 -17.63
C SER A 89 -5.78 -7.06 -16.52
N THR A 90 -6.34 -7.20 -15.32
CA THR A 90 -5.96 -6.40 -14.15
C THR A 90 -4.49 -6.61 -13.79
N LEU A 91 -4.05 -7.87 -13.72
CA LEU A 91 -2.65 -8.19 -13.42
C LEU A 91 -1.70 -7.62 -14.48
N LYS A 92 -2.05 -7.72 -15.76
CA LYS A 92 -1.30 -7.13 -16.88
C LYS A 92 -1.16 -5.61 -16.70
N PHE A 93 -2.24 -4.91 -16.41
CA PHE A 93 -2.20 -3.46 -16.18
C PHE A 93 -1.40 -3.11 -14.92
N CYS A 94 -1.57 -3.86 -13.83
CA CYS A 94 -0.78 -3.66 -12.61
C CYS A 94 0.72 -3.77 -12.88
N LEU A 95 1.17 -4.82 -13.57
CA LEU A 95 2.59 -5.02 -13.88
C LEU A 95 3.13 -3.96 -14.85
N LEU A 96 2.34 -3.61 -15.86
CA LEU A 96 2.73 -2.57 -16.82
C LEU A 96 2.86 -1.21 -16.14
N VAL A 97 1.85 -0.80 -15.36
CA VAL A 97 1.87 0.47 -14.63
C VAL A 97 3.00 0.48 -13.60
N TRP A 98 3.18 -0.62 -12.86
CA TRP A 98 4.29 -0.75 -11.90
C TRP A 98 5.65 -0.60 -12.60
N GLY A 99 5.88 -1.28 -13.72
CA GLY A 99 7.13 -1.18 -14.48
C GLY A 99 7.38 0.23 -15.02
N ILE A 100 6.37 0.85 -15.63
CA ILE A 100 6.47 2.22 -16.16
C ILE A 100 6.73 3.22 -15.05
N THR A 101 5.97 3.16 -13.95
CA THR A 101 6.12 4.11 -12.83
C THR A 101 7.44 3.92 -12.10
N LEU A 102 7.94 2.69 -11.96
CA LEU A 102 9.26 2.42 -11.39
C LEU A 102 10.37 3.01 -12.26
N LEU A 103 10.34 2.77 -13.58
CA LEU A 103 11.37 3.26 -14.49
C LEU A 103 11.39 4.78 -14.56
N ILE A 104 10.22 5.40 -14.75
CA ILE A 104 10.09 6.86 -14.83
C ILE A 104 10.42 7.49 -13.47
N GLY A 105 9.84 6.98 -12.39
CA GLY A 105 10.06 7.49 -11.04
C GLY A 105 11.51 7.42 -10.62
N PHE A 106 12.20 6.31 -10.89
CA PHE A 106 13.64 6.18 -10.62
C PHE A 106 14.47 7.15 -11.46
N SER A 107 14.20 7.27 -12.75
CA SER A 107 14.93 8.18 -13.64
C SER A 107 14.79 9.64 -13.22
N VAL A 108 13.56 10.06 -12.85
CA VAL A 108 13.29 11.41 -12.35
C VAL A 108 13.98 11.64 -11.00
N ALA A 109 13.87 10.70 -10.07
CA ALA A 109 14.51 10.81 -8.76
C ALA A 109 16.05 10.90 -8.88
N TYR A 110 16.65 10.11 -9.78
CA TYR A 110 18.07 10.17 -10.07
C TYR A 110 18.49 11.55 -10.59
N PHE A 111 17.75 12.11 -11.55
CA PHE A 111 18.04 13.45 -12.07
C PHE A 111 17.92 14.53 -10.98
N LEU A 112 16.85 14.48 -10.18
CA LEU A 112 16.63 15.43 -9.08
C LEU A 112 17.72 15.35 -8.00
N ALA A 113 18.21 14.15 -7.68
CA ALA A 113 19.21 13.97 -6.64
C ALA A 113 20.64 14.32 -7.09
N PHE A 114 21.01 14.00 -8.33
CA PHE A 114 22.41 14.08 -8.77
C PHE A 114 22.70 15.24 -9.72
N HIS A 115 21.72 15.74 -10.48
CA HIS A 115 21.94 16.83 -11.44
C HIS A 115 21.49 18.20 -10.92
N VAL A 116 20.47 18.28 -10.07
CA VAL A 116 19.95 19.56 -9.56
C VAL A 116 20.81 20.04 -8.39
N ARG A 117 21.67 21.03 -8.64
CA ARG A 117 22.59 21.57 -7.61
C ARG A 117 21.98 22.63 -6.68
N SER A 118 20.90 23.29 -7.11
CA SER A 118 20.25 24.34 -6.31
C SER A 118 19.20 23.71 -5.36
N PRO A 119 19.34 23.86 -4.03
CA PRO A 119 18.41 23.27 -3.06
C PRO A 119 16.97 23.78 -3.24
N GLY A 120 16.80 25.06 -3.60
CA GLY A 120 15.50 25.65 -3.86
C GLY A 120 14.81 25.02 -5.08
N MET A 121 15.56 24.83 -6.16
CA MET A 121 15.03 24.19 -7.38
C MET A 121 14.69 22.72 -7.16
N GLN A 122 15.52 22.00 -6.39
CA GLN A 122 15.26 20.61 -6.03
C GLN A 122 13.95 20.47 -5.24
N THR A 123 13.69 21.37 -4.30
CA THR A 123 12.45 21.37 -3.50
C THR A 123 11.23 21.65 -4.38
N ILE A 124 11.30 22.65 -5.27
CA ILE A 124 10.19 22.98 -6.18
C ILE A 124 9.85 21.80 -7.09
N LEU A 125 10.87 21.19 -7.71
CA LEU A 125 10.67 20.03 -8.59
C LEU A 125 10.12 18.83 -7.83
N PHE A 126 10.59 18.58 -6.59
CA PHE A 126 10.05 17.52 -5.74
C PHE A 126 8.57 17.73 -5.39
N VAL A 127 8.20 18.96 -5.04
CA VAL A 127 6.80 19.32 -4.74
C VAL A 127 5.94 19.16 -6.01
N LEU A 128 6.41 19.64 -7.17
CA LEU A 128 5.72 19.46 -8.45
C LEU A 128 5.43 17.98 -8.75
N CYS A 129 6.40 17.09 -8.48
CA CYS A 129 6.21 15.64 -8.61
C CYS A 129 5.24 15.05 -7.57
N THR A 130 5.09 15.70 -6.40
CA THR A 130 4.28 15.18 -5.28
C THR A 130 2.83 15.66 -5.30
N VAL A 131 2.56 16.88 -5.79
CA VAL A 131 1.22 17.49 -5.85
C VAL A 131 0.15 16.56 -6.45
N PRO A 132 0.39 15.84 -7.57
CA PRO A 132 -0.61 14.94 -8.14
C PRO A 132 -1.07 13.83 -7.18
N PHE A 133 -0.26 13.45 -6.20
CA PHE A 133 -0.61 12.44 -5.19
C PHE A 133 -1.46 13.00 -4.06
N TRP A 134 -1.44 14.32 -3.84
CA TRP A 134 -2.27 14.99 -2.83
C TRP A 134 -3.64 15.37 -3.38
N THR A 135 -3.79 15.39 -4.71
CA THR A 135 -5.07 15.58 -5.38
C THR A 135 -5.98 14.36 -5.14
N SER A 136 -7.27 14.62 -4.87
CA SER A 136 -8.25 13.56 -4.62
C SER A 136 -8.37 12.56 -5.78
N ASN A 137 -8.67 11.31 -5.46
CA ASN A 137 -8.87 10.26 -6.48
C ASN A 137 -10.00 10.60 -7.46
N VAL A 138 -11.05 11.29 -6.99
CA VAL A 138 -12.17 11.72 -7.85
C VAL A 138 -11.68 12.69 -8.91
N ILE A 139 -10.93 13.73 -8.53
CA ILE A 139 -10.40 14.72 -9.48
C ILE A 139 -9.47 14.05 -10.50
N ARG A 140 -8.62 13.13 -10.03
CA ARG A 140 -7.72 12.35 -10.91
C ARG A 140 -8.47 11.45 -11.90
N MET A 141 -9.72 11.08 -11.61
CA MET A 141 -10.56 10.32 -12.53
C MET A 141 -11.22 11.24 -13.57
N ILE A 142 -11.88 12.30 -13.12
CA ILE A 142 -12.62 13.21 -14.03
C ILE A 142 -11.70 13.99 -14.97
N SER A 143 -10.46 14.27 -14.58
CA SER A 143 -9.53 15.08 -15.40
C SER A 143 -9.11 14.41 -16.71
N TRP A 144 -9.34 13.10 -16.85
CA TRP A 144 -8.96 12.31 -18.03
C TRP A 144 -10.17 11.83 -18.85
N VAL A 145 -11.40 12.08 -18.37
CA VAL A 145 -12.61 11.75 -19.12
C VAL A 145 -12.77 12.81 -20.22
N PRO A 146 -12.75 12.44 -21.51
CA PRO A 146 -13.06 13.37 -22.58
C PRO A 146 -14.56 13.71 -22.51
N LEU A 147 -14.87 14.98 -22.24
CA LEU A 147 -16.21 15.57 -22.36
C LEU A 147 -16.53 15.89 -23.82
#